data_AF-G5K361-F1
#
_entry.id   AF-G5K361-F1
#
_cell.length_a   1.000
_cell.length_b   1.000
_cell.length_c   1.000
_cell.angle_alpha   90.00
_cell.angle_beta   90.00
_cell.angle_gamma   90.00
#
_symmetry.space_group_name_H-M   'P 1'
#
loop_
_entity.id
_entity.type
_entity.pdbx_description
1 polymer ?
#
loop_
_entity_poly.entity_id
_entity_poly.type
_entity_poly.pdbx_seq_one_letter_code
_entity_poly.pdbx_strand_id
1 'polypeptide(L)'
;MYYRTRKNKKGETHFEVVEKYKDPLTGKWKNATVTYSKNTSRSRKEAERKLLEKIKDLGNGIELQYNPRNIKTFGQLKQDWLETWSVSVKPQTAKREAFVIKRLGEIIGDDFLLESITPLLMKKCLASYAEKYDASQSTLIHIKSTCNKIFNHGIMYNIIPYSPMSVIKIEASLKKNAKQNF
;
A
#
# COMPACT_ATOMS: atom_id res chain seq x y z
N MET A 1 30.94 8.77 11.53
CA MET A 1 30.97 10.12 10.91
C MET A 1 32.40 10.59 10.74
N TYR A 2 32.71 11.39 9.72
CA TYR A 2 33.99 12.08 9.60
C TYR A 2 33.83 13.45 8.90
N TYR A 3 34.85 14.31 9.05
CA TYR A 3 34.90 15.63 8.44
C TYR A 3 35.94 15.68 7.33
N ARG A 4 35.72 16.54 6.32
CA ARG A 4 36.75 16.93 5.34
C ARG A 4 36.60 18.39 4.93
N THR A 5 37.71 19.01 4.57
CA THR A 5 37.76 20.37 4.02
C THR A 5 38.00 20.29 2.52
N ARG A 6 37.27 21.07 1.72
CA ARG A 6 37.51 21.22 0.27
C ARG A 6 37.56 22.69 -0.14
N LYS A 7 38.44 23.03 -1.07
CA LYS A 7 38.44 24.33 -1.76
C LYS A 7 37.74 24.15 -3.10
N ASN A 8 36.92 25.12 -3.50
CA ASN A 8 36.33 25.13 -4.84
C ASN A 8 37.28 25.80 -5.86
N LYS A 9 36.87 25.87 -7.14
CA LYS A 9 37.67 26.51 -8.22
C LYS A 9 37.95 28.01 -8.00
N LYS A 10 37.25 28.68 -7.08
CA LYS A 10 37.47 30.09 -6.68
C LYS A 10 38.38 30.23 -5.45
N GLY A 11 38.90 29.12 -4.90
CA GLY A 11 39.69 29.10 -3.67
C GLY A 11 38.88 29.11 -2.37
N GLU A 12 37.56 29.28 -2.44
CA GLU A 12 36.67 29.38 -1.28
C GLU A 12 36.65 28.06 -0.50
N THR A 13 36.99 28.13 0.78
CA THR A 13 37.11 26.95 1.64
C THR A 13 35.75 26.56 2.22
N HIS A 14 35.34 25.33 1.95
CA HIS A 14 34.09 24.72 2.41
C HIS A 14 34.40 23.49 3.26
N PHE A 15 33.54 23.23 4.25
CA PHE A 15 33.65 22.09 5.14
C PHE A 15 32.53 21.11 4.84
N GLU A 16 32.82 19.83 4.94
CA GLU A 16 31.86 18.75 4.71
C GLU A 16 31.89 17.78 5.88
N VAL A 17 30.70 17.40 6.32
CA VAL A 17 30.50 16.27 7.23
C VAL A 17 29.93 15.11 6.41
N VAL A 18 30.50 13.93 6.61
CA VAL A 18 30.29 12.74 5.78
C VAL A 18 30.02 11.54 6.69
N GLU A 19 29.08 10.70 6.29
CA GLU A 19 28.77 9.47 7.00
C GLU A 19 28.41 8.36 6.00
N LYS A 20 28.78 7.12 6.32
CA LYS A 20 28.41 5.95 5.53
C LYS A 20 27.05 5.43 5.99
N TYR A 21 26.13 5.24 5.06
CA TYR A 21 24.90 4.48 5.27
C TYR A 21 24.90 3.24 4.37
N LYS A 22 24.19 2.19 4.81
CA LYS A 22 23.89 1.03 3.97
C LYS A 22 22.60 1.34 3.23
N ASP A 23 22.64 1.31 1.90
CA ASP A 23 21.48 1.56 1.05
C ASP A 23 20.45 0.41 1.20
N PRO A 24 19.17 0.69 1.53
CA PRO A 24 18.21 -0.37 1.82
C PRO A 24 17.83 -1.24 0.63
N LEU A 25 17.79 -0.68 -0.60
CA LEU A 25 17.41 -1.44 -1.81
C LEU A 25 18.57 -2.28 -2.36
N THR A 26 19.78 -1.72 -2.37
CA THR A 26 20.95 -2.33 -3.04
C THR A 26 21.91 -3.01 -2.08
N GLY A 27 21.74 -2.83 -0.77
CA GLY A 27 22.64 -3.34 0.27
C GLY A 27 24.04 -2.73 0.28
N LYS A 28 24.35 -1.82 -0.66
CA LYS A 28 25.68 -1.23 -0.87
C LYS A 28 25.93 -0.07 0.09
N TRP A 29 27.18 0.09 0.52
CA TRP A 29 27.60 1.24 1.30
C TRP A 29 27.65 2.50 0.42
N LYS A 30 26.92 3.55 0.81
CA LYS A 30 26.90 4.87 0.16
C LYS A 30 27.30 5.94 1.16
N ASN A 31 27.85 7.05 0.67
CA ASN A 31 28.19 8.21 1.49
C ASN A 31 27.03 9.21 1.45
N ALA A 32 26.50 9.60 2.61
CA ALA A 32 25.74 10.83 2.75
C ALA A 32 26.72 11.99 3.04
N THR A 33 26.38 13.20 2.63
CA THR A 33 27.24 14.40 2.82
C THR A 33 26.39 15.65 2.98
N VAL A 34 26.81 16.53 3.88
CA VAL A 34 26.30 17.90 4.08
C VAL A 34 27.48 18.87 4.08
N THR A 35 27.37 19.94 3.30
CA THR A 35 28.40 20.99 3.15
C THR A 35 28.00 22.24 3.94
N TYR A 36 28.97 22.89 4.59
CA TYR A 36 28.77 24.09 5.40
C TYR A 36 30.00 25.02 5.33
N SER A 37 29.78 26.34 5.40
CA SER A 37 30.81 27.34 5.05
C SER A 37 31.65 27.86 6.23
N LYS A 38 31.20 27.67 7.49
CA LYS A 38 31.88 28.19 8.69
C LYS A 38 32.30 27.04 9.60
N ASN A 39 33.58 26.96 9.98
CA ASN A 39 34.10 25.85 10.80
C ASN A 39 33.83 25.98 12.31
N THR A 40 32.72 26.61 12.72
CA THR A 40 32.38 26.81 14.14
C THR A 40 31.75 25.56 14.75
N SER A 41 31.85 25.38 16.07
CA SER A 41 31.20 24.28 16.79
C SER A 41 29.67 24.24 16.54
N ARG A 42 29.01 25.41 16.52
CA ARG A 42 27.58 25.52 16.18
C ARG A 42 27.28 25.03 14.76
N SER A 43 28.07 25.45 13.78
CA SER A 43 27.90 25.06 12.37
C SER A 43 28.20 23.58 12.13
N ARG A 44 29.16 22.99 12.87
CA ARG A 44 29.39 21.53 12.86
C ARG A 44 28.16 20.79 13.37
N LYS A 45 27.65 21.14 14.56
CA LYS A 45 26.47 20.48 15.16
C LYS A 45 25.21 20.60 14.30
N GLU A 46 25.03 21.74 13.63
CA GLU A 46 23.94 21.93 12.69
C GLU A 46 24.08 21.03 11.44
N ALA A 47 25.30 20.88 10.92
CA ALA A 47 25.58 20.01 9.78
C ALA A 47 25.51 18.51 10.16
N GLU A 48 25.97 18.12 11.35
CA GLU A 48 25.81 16.79 11.95
C GLU A 48 24.31 16.42 12.00
N ARG A 49 23.49 17.29 12.58
CA ARG A 49 22.02 17.11 12.67
C ARG A 49 21.38 16.95 11.28
N LYS A 50 21.70 17.84 10.35
CA LYS A 50 21.19 17.79 8.95
C LYS A 50 21.66 16.55 8.19
N LEU A 51 22.83 16.00 8.52
CA LEU A 51 23.33 14.76 7.91
C LEU A 51 22.58 13.54 8.43
N LEU A 52 22.28 13.50 9.73
CA LEU A 52 21.47 12.43 10.33
C LEU A 52 20.01 12.47 9.85
N GLU A 53 19.41 13.65 9.75
CA GLU A 53 18.10 13.84 9.10
C GLU A 53 18.13 13.31 7.66
N LYS A 54 19.09 13.75 6.84
CA LYS A 54 19.25 13.29 5.46
C LYS A 54 19.44 11.77 5.32
N ILE A 55 20.11 11.10 6.27
CA ILE A 55 20.23 9.64 6.27
C ILE A 55 18.90 8.97 6.65
N LYS A 56 18.21 9.51 7.66
CA LYS A 56 16.87 9.05 8.05
C LYS A 56 15.89 9.18 6.90
N ASP A 57 15.89 10.31 6.19
CA ASP A 57 15.00 10.57 5.06
C ASP A 57 15.32 9.66 3.86
N LEU A 58 16.60 9.33 3.63
CA LEU A 58 17.01 8.36 2.61
C LEU A 58 16.57 6.93 2.94
N GLY A 59 16.58 6.53 4.22
CA GLY A 59 16.05 5.25 4.67
C GLY A 59 14.52 5.22 4.61
N ASN A 60 13.88 6.13 5.34
CA ASN A 60 12.42 6.25 5.44
C ASN A 60 11.75 6.48 4.09
N GLY A 61 12.31 7.31 3.21
CA GLY A 61 11.73 7.57 1.89
C GLY A 61 11.71 6.32 1.00
N ILE A 62 12.77 5.52 1.05
CA ILE A 62 12.85 4.22 0.36
C ILE A 62 11.86 3.21 0.97
N GLU A 63 11.77 3.13 2.30
CA GLU A 63 10.79 2.26 2.95
C GLU A 63 9.34 2.71 2.64
N LEU A 64 9.03 4.00 2.69
CA LEU A 64 7.69 4.49 2.36
C LEU A 64 7.32 4.26 0.90
N GLN A 65 8.27 4.34 -0.03
CA GLN A 65 8.04 4.16 -1.47
C GLN A 65 7.98 2.69 -1.91
N TYR A 66 8.68 1.78 -1.22
CA TYR A 66 8.87 0.39 -1.68
C TYR A 66 8.56 -0.70 -0.64
N ASN A 67 8.15 -0.36 0.59
CA ASN A 67 7.76 -1.35 1.61
C ASN A 67 6.24 -1.61 1.57
N PRO A 68 5.78 -2.82 1.21
CA PRO A 68 4.34 -3.13 1.13
C PRO A 68 3.63 -3.07 2.50
N ARG A 69 4.38 -3.15 3.60
CA ARG A 69 3.88 -3.21 4.99
C ARG A 69 3.18 -1.94 5.50
N ASN A 70 3.11 -0.89 4.68
CA ASN A 70 2.35 0.33 4.97
C ASN A 70 0.84 0.13 4.77
N ILE A 71 0.44 -0.82 3.91
CA ILE A 71 -0.95 -1.23 3.70
C ILE A 71 -1.27 -2.35 4.70
N LYS A 72 -2.14 -2.05 5.68
CA LYS A 72 -2.48 -2.92 6.80
C LYS A 72 -3.96 -3.24 6.91
N THR A 73 -4.84 -2.36 6.42
CA THR A 73 -6.29 -2.56 6.44
C THR A 73 -6.87 -2.86 5.06
N PHE A 74 -8.09 -3.42 5.02
CA PHE A 74 -8.85 -3.59 3.79
C PHE A 74 -9.11 -2.26 3.08
N GLY A 75 -9.41 -1.20 3.83
CA GLY A 75 -9.66 0.15 3.31
C GLY A 75 -8.49 0.69 2.50
N GLN A 76 -7.27 0.49 3.00
CA GLN A 76 -6.03 0.85 2.29
C GLN A 76 -5.82 -0.02 1.05
N LEU A 77 -5.93 -1.35 1.18
CA LEU A 77 -5.65 -2.28 0.07
C LEU A 77 -6.59 -2.08 -1.12
N LYS A 78 -7.89 -1.86 -0.88
CA LYS A 78 -8.85 -1.63 -1.98
C LYS A 78 -8.69 -0.27 -2.66
N GLN A 79 -8.13 0.72 -1.96
CA GLN A 79 -7.88 2.04 -2.50
C GLN A 79 -6.61 2.04 -3.37
N ASP A 80 -5.52 1.45 -2.87
CA ASP A 80 -4.27 1.24 -3.62
C ASP A 80 -4.50 0.39 -4.89
N TRP A 81 -5.32 -0.66 -4.79
CA TRP A 81 -5.79 -1.40 -5.96
C TRP A 81 -6.60 -0.52 -6.93
N LEU A 82 -7.56 0.28 -6.45
CA LEU A 82 -8.37 1.15 -7.30
C LEU A 82 -7.51 2.15 -8.07
N GLU A 83 -6.60 2.83 -7.37
CA GLU A 83 -5.71 3.83 -7.97
C GLU A 83 -4.86 3.18 -9.07
N THR A 84 -4.18 2.07 -8.75
CA THR A 84 -3.37 1.30 -9.71
C THR A 84 -4.17 0.80 -10.91
N TRP A 85 -5.35 0.21 -10.68
CA TRP A 85 -6.16 -0.37 -11.74
C TRP A 85 -6.87 0.67 -12.60
N SER A 86 -7.26 1.82 -12.03
CA SER A 86 -8.03 2.87 -12.71
C SER A 86 -7.34 3.42 -13.95
N VAL A 87 -6.00 3.49 -13.93
CA VAL A 87 -5.16 3.94 -15.05
C VAL A 87 -5.28 3.02 -16.29
N SER A 88 -5.64 1.75 -16.09
CA SER A 88 -5.79 0.76 -17.17
C SER A 88 -7.17 0.75 -17.85
N VAL A 89 -8.14 1.53 -17.36
CA VAL A 89 -9.55 1.47 -17.81
C VAL A 89 -10.15 2.85 -18.12
N LYS A 90 -11.27 2.87 -18.86
CA LYS A 90 -12.01 4.11 -19.13
C LYS A 90 -12.50 4.74 -17.82
N PRO A 91 -12.49 6.09 -17.65
CA PRO A 91 -12.91 6.75 -16.42
C PRO A 91 -14.35 6.40 -15.96
N GLN A 92 -15.27 6.13 -16.88
CA GLN A 92 -16.63 5.68 -16.54
C GLN A 92 -16.64 4.28 -15.91
N THR A 93 -15.72 3.39 -16.31
CA THR A 93 -15.53 2.05 -15.73
C THR A 93 -14.92 2.17 -14.32
N ALA A 94 -13.86 2.98 -14.16
CA ALA A 94 -13.29 3.27 -12.85
C ALA A 94 -14.32 3.86 -11.87
N LYS A 95 -15.15 4.82 -12.34
CA LYS A 95 -16.23 5.42 -11.53
C LYS A 95 -17.31 4.40 -11.13
N ARG A 96 -17.62 3.40 -11.98
CA ARG A 96 -18.55 2.30 -11.62
C ARG A 96 -17.94 1.39 -10.55
N GLU A 97 -16.68 1.00 -10.70
CA GLU A 97 -16.00 0.14 -9.72
C GLU A 97 -15.82 0.86 -8.38
N ALA A 98 -15.56 2.17 -8.37
CA ALA A 98 -15.47 2.96 -7.14
C ALA A 98 -16.75 2.87 -6.27
N PHE A 99 -17.94 2.80 -6.88
CA PHE A 99 -19.19 2.55 -6.13
C PHE A 99 -19.25 1.12 -5.56
N VAL A 100 -18.75 0.12 -6.27
CA VAL A 100 -18.62 -1.26 -5.77
C VAL A 100 -17.66 -1.29 -4.57
N ILE A 101 -16.47 -0.71 -4.73
CA ILE A 101 -15.40 -0.65 -3.73
C ILE A 101 -15.85 0.07 -2.46
N LYS A 102 -16.65 1.14 -2.58
CA LYS A 102 -17.29 1.77 -1.42
C LYS A 102 -18.22 0.79 -0.68
N ARG A 103 -19.13 0.11 -1.38
CA ARG A 103 -20.05 -0.87 -0.78
C ARG A 103 -19.34 -2.07 -0.16
N LEU A 104 -18.19 -2.47 -0.70
CA LEU A 104 -17.33 -3.47 -0.08
C LEU A 104 -16.77 -2.98 1.26
N GLY A 105 -16.35 -1.71 1.34
CA GLY A 105 -15.99 -1.09 2.62
C GLY A 105 -17.14 -1.11 3.64
N GLU A 106 -18.36 -0.75 3.21
CA GLU A 106 -19.57 -0.78 4.04
C GLU A 106 -20.06 -2.19 4.46
N ILE A 107 -19.38 -3.26 4.04
CA ILE A 107 -19.73 -4.68 4.31
C ILE A 107 -18.57 -5.45 4.98
N ILE A 108 -17.33 -5.08 4.68
CA ILE A 108 -16.11 -5.75 5.16
C ILE A 108 -15.45 -4.95 6.29
N GLY A 109 -15.61 -3.63 6.34
CA GLY A 109 -14.89 -2.73 7.24
C GLY A 109 -13.60 -2.19 6.59
N ASP A 110 -13.46 -0.87 6.53
CA ASP A 110 -12.26 -0.21 5.98
C ASP A 110 -11.06 -0.23 6.94
N ASP A 111 -11.36 -0.38 8.23
CA ASP A 111 -10.44 -0.48 9.37
C ASP A 111 -9.97 -1.92 9.64
N PHE A 112 -10.64 -2.94 9.09
CA PHE A 112 -10.31 -4.34 9.34
C PHE A 112 -8.90 -4.68 8.85
N LEU A 113 -8.08 -5.20 9.77
CA LEU A 113 -6.70 -5.62 9.50
C LEU A 113 -6.68 -6.80 8.53
N LEU A 114 -5.83 -6.75 7.51
CA LEU A 114 -5.75 -7.78 6.46
C LEU A 114 -5.49 -9.20 6.99
N GLU A 115 -4.75 -9.32 8.10
CA GLU A 115 -4.48 -10.59 8.79
C GLU A 115 -5.72 -11.21 9.47
N SER A 116 -6.75 -10.41 9.75
CA SER A 116 -8.02 -10.87 10.36
C SER A 116 -9.08 -11.30 9.33
N ILE A 117 -8.85 -11.00 8.03
CA ILE A 117 -9.80 -11.29 6.95
C ILE A 117 -9.70 -12.75 6.54
N THR A 118 -10.48 -13.60 7.19
CA THR A 118 -10.54 -15.04 6.90
C THR A 118 -11.50 -15.39 5.76
N PRO A 119 -11.38 -16.56 5.12
CA PRO A 119 -12.37 -17.06 4.16
C PRO A 119 -13.80 -17.19 4.74
N LEU A 120 -13.93 -17.46 6.05
CA LEU A 120 -15.22 -17.49 6.74
C LEU A 120 -15.84 -16.10 6.85
N LEU A 121 -15.05 -15.10 7.22
CA LEU A 121 -15.46 -13.70 7.25
C LEU A 121 -15.91 -13.25 5.85
N MET A 122 -15.08 -13.50 4.83
CA MET A 122 -15.43 -13.18 3.45
C MET A 122 -16.68 -13.91 2.92
N LYS A 123 -16.92 -15.17 3.32
CA LYS A 123 -18.18 -15.89 2.99
C LYS A 123 -19.40 -15.21 3.63
N LYS A 124 -19.29 -14.73 4.87
CA LYS A 124 -20.35 -13.95 5.54
C LYS A 124 -20.58 -12.60 4.85
N CYS A 125 -19.51 -11.86 4.53
CA CYS A 125 -19.59 -10.58 3.81
C CYS A 125 -20.29 -10.71 2.45
N LEU A 126 -20.10 -11.81 1.71
CA LEU A 126 -20.84 -12.06 0.46
C LEU A 126 -22.34 -12.26 0.69
N ALA A 127 -22.74 -12.96 1.76
CA ALA A 127 -24.16 -13.11 2.13
C ALA A 127 -24.79 -11.78 2.56
N SER A 128 -24.10 -11.03 3.44
CA SER A 128 -24.57 -9.70 3.86
C SER A 128 -24.62 -8.69 2.70
N TYR A 129 -23.74 -8.79 1.70
CA TYR A 129 -23.86 -8.02 0.47
C TYR A 129 -25.10 -8.42 -0.34
N ALA A 130 -25.41 -9.71 -0.42
CA ALA A 130 -26.59 -10.23 -1.11
C ALA A 130 -27.87 -9.68 -0.50
N GLU A 131 -27.98 -9.74 0.82
CA GLU A 131 -29.13 -9.27 1.61
C GLU A 131 -29.26 -7.73 1.57
N LYS A 132 -28.17 -6.98 1.84
CA LYS A 132 -28.21 -5.50 1.93
C LYS A 132 -28.52 -4.79 0.61
N TYR A 133 -28.24 -5.42 -0.54
CA TYR A 133 -28.37 -4.78 -1.85
C TYR A 133 -29.21 -5.59 -2.87
N ASP A 134 -29.99 -6.58 -2.42
CA ASP A 134 -30.76 -7.54 -3.27
C ASP A 134 -29.93 -8.06 -4.45
N ALA A 135 -28.72 -8.54 -4.16
CA ALA A 135 -27.70 -8.75 -5.19
C ALA A 135 -27.94 -10.05 -5.96
N SER A 136 -28.28 -9.90 -7.25
CA SER A 136 -28.40 -11.04 -8.18
C SER A 136 -27.12 -11.90 -8.25
N GLN A 137 -27.26 -13.16 -8.69
CA GLN A 137 -26.13 -14.09 -8.80
C GLN A 137 -24.99 -13.57 -9.70
N SER A 138 -25.30 -12.88 -10.81
CA SER A 138 -24.27 -12.24 -11.64
C SER A 138 -23.61 -11.05 -10.94
N THR A 139 -24.37 -10.29 -10.14
CA THR A 139 -23.81 -9.26 -9.24
C THR A 139 -22.85 -9.88 -8.23
N LEU A 140 -23.22 -10.98 -7.56
CA LEU A 140 -22.35 -11.65 -6.58
C LEU A 140 -21.08 -12.22 -7.23
N ILE A 141 -21.17 -12.78 -8.44
CA ILE A 141 -20.01 -13.24 -9.23
C ILE A 141 -19.08 -12.06 -9.55
N HIS A 142 -19.63 -10.89 -9.92
CA HIS A 142 -18.83 -9.68 -10.11
C HIS A 142 -18.15 -9.25 -8.81
N ILE A 143 -18.90 -9.17 -7.70
CA ILE A 143 -18.37 -8.83 -6.37
C ILE A 143 -17.21 -9.76 -5.97
N LYS A 144 -17.38 -11.07 -6.12
CA LYS A 144 -16.31 -12.05 -5.88
C LYS A 144 -15.10 -11.83 -6.78
N SER A 145 -15.31 -11.47 -8.04
CA SER A 145 -14.23 -11.11 -8.98
C SER A 145 -13.47 -9.86 -8.52
N THR A 146 -14.18 -8.80 -8.13
CA THR A 146 -13.59 -7.57 -7.57
C THR A 146 -12.77 -7.86 -6.29
N CYS A 147 -13.33 -8.59 -5.33
CA CYS A 147 -12.60 -8.99 -4.12
C CYS A 147 -11.35 -9.84 -4.45
N ASN A 148 -11.45 -10.79 -5.39
CA ASN A 148 -10.29 -11.56 -5.86
C ASN A 148 -9.20 -10.65 -6.46
N LYS A 149 -9.55 -9.63 -7.26
CA LYS A 149 -8.57 -8.67 -7.80
C LYS A 149 -7.86 -7.90 -6.68
N ILE A 150 -8.61 -7.39 -5.70
CA ILE A 150 -8.07 -6.65 -4.53
C ILE A 150 -7.07 -7.51 -3.74
N PHE A 151 -7.44 -8.75 -3.40
CA PHE A 151 -6.53 -9.62 -2.64
C PHE A 151 -5.37 -10.16 -3.49
N ASN A 152 -5.56 -10.40 -4.80
CA ASN A 152 -4.46 -10.80 -5.68
C ASN A 152 -3.46 -9.66 -5.94
N HIS A 153 -3.91 -8.41 -5.92
CA HIS A 153 -3.04 -7.22 -5.86
C HIS A 153 -2.23 -7.23 -4.55
N GLY A 154 -2.89 -7.52 -3.42
CA GLY A 154 -2.22 -7.76 -2.14
C GLY A 154 -1.13 -8.84 -2.17
N ILE A 155 -1.33 -9.94 -2.92
CA ILE A 155 -0.30 -10.97 -3.14
C ILE A 155 0.81 -10.48 -4.06
N MET A 156 0.45 -9.81 -5.18
CA MET A 156 1.42 -9.31 -6.17
C MET A 156 2.46 -8.38 -5.56
N TYR A 157 2.03 -7.51 -4.64
CA TYR A 157 2.92 -6.61 -3.90
C TYR A 157 3.44 -7.22 -2.58
N ASN A 158 3.20 -8.51 -2.29
CA ASN A 158 3.65 -9.18 -1.05
C ASN A 158 3.19 -8.46 0.24
N ILE A 159 1.97 -7.90 0.21
CA ILE A 159 1.25 -7.31 1.35
C ILE A 159 0.59 -8.42 2.18
N ILE A 160 0.02 -9.42 1.51
CA ILE A 160 -0.60 -10.61 2.13
C ILE A 160 -0.06 -11.91 1.53
N PRO A 161 0.11 -12.98 2.33
CA PRO A 161 0.66 -14.24 1.85
C PRO A 161 -0.32 -15.10 1.04
N TYR A 162 -1.63 -14.90 1.18
CA TYR A 162 -2.67 -15.62 0.42
C TYR A 162 -3.95 -14.79 0.32
N SER A 163 -4.83 -15.15 -0.64
CA SER A 163 -6.13 -14.51 -0.82
C SER A 163 -7.22 -15.27 -0.06
N PRO A 164 -7.96 -14.65 0.87
CA PRO A 164 -9.05 -15.31 1.60
C PRO A 164 -10.26 -15.63 0.70
N MET A 165 -10.33 -15.06 -0.50
CA MET A 165 -11.39 -15.30 -1.49
C MET A 165 -11.15 -16.54 -2.36
N SER A 166 -9.93 -17.09 -2.34
CA SER A 166 -9.47 -18.18 -3.23
C SER A 166 -10.31 -19.45 -3.13
N VAL A 167 -10.52 -19.94 -1.90
CA VAL A 167 -11.27 -21.17 -1.60
C VAL A 167 -12.79 -21.02 -1.70
N ILE A 168 -13.30 -19.78 -1.74
CA ILE A 168 -14.74 -19.52 -1.74
C ILE A 168 -15.32 -19.89 -3.10
N LYS A 169 -16.49 -20.53 -3.09
CA LYS A 169 -17.33 -20.74 -4.27
C LYS A 169 -18.65 -20.00 -4.09
N ILE A 170 -19.15 -19.40 -5.17
CA ILE A 170 -20.56 -19.02 -5.25
C ILE A 170 -21.24 -20.25 -5.84
N GLU A 171 -22.07 -20.89 -5.04
CA GLU A 171 -22.91 -21.97 -5.50
C GLU A 171 -24.00 -21.36 -6.39
N ALA A 172 -24.08 -21.80 -7.65
CA ALA A 172 -25.16 -21.40 -8.52
C ALA A 172 -26.47 -21.89 -7.89
N SER A 173 -27.40 -20.98 -7.63
CA SER A 173 -28.70 -21.35 -7.09
C SER A 173 -29.39 -22.32 -8.05
N LEU A 174 -29.50 -23.59 -7.64
CA LEU A 174 -30.52 -24.48 -8.18
C LEU A 174 -31.87 -23.73 -8.12
N LYS A 175 -32.65 -23.85 -9.19
CA LYS A 175 -33.82 -23.00 -9.48
C LYS A 175 -34.69 -22.76 -8.24
N LYS A 176 -35.33 -21.58 -8.17
CA LYS A 176 -36.53 -21.35 -7.34
C LYS A 176 -37.60 -22.39 -7.73
N ASN A 177 -37.54 -23.56 -7.11
CA ASN A 177 -38.46 -24.66 -7.30
C ASN A 177 -39.66 -24.50 -6.37
N ALA A 178 -40.80 -25.03 -6.81
CA ALA A 178 -42.11 -24.84 -6.18
C ALA A 178 -42.51 -23.36 -6.03
N LYS A 179 -43.29 -22.87 -7.00
CA LYS A 179 -44.51 -22.14 -6.61
C LYS A 179 -45.28 -23.07 -5.66
N GLN A 180 -45.75 -22.56 -4.53
CA GLN A 180 -46.61 -23.35 -3.66
C GLN A 180 -47.91 -23.65 -4.40
N ASN A 181 -48.18 -24.93 -4.66
CA ASN A 181 -49.50 -25.42 -5.05
C ASN A 181 -50.22 -25.84 -3.77
N PHE A 182 -51.06 -24.97 -3.23
CA PHE A 182 -52.17 -25.26 -2.32
C PHE A 182 -53.22 -24.16 -2.50
#